data_AF-A0A5J4PZW0-F1
#
_entry.id   AF-A0A5J4PZW0-F1
#
_cell.length_a   1.000
_cell.length_b   1.000
_cell.length_c   1.000
_cell.angle_alpha   90.00
_cell.angle_beta   90.00
_cell.angle_gamma   90.00
#
_symmetry.space_group_name_H-M   'P 1'
#
loop_
_entity.id
_entity.type
_entity.pdbx_description
1 polymer ?
#
loop_
_entity_poly.entity_id
_entity_poly.type
_entity_poly.pdbx_seq_one_letter_code
_entity_poly.pdbx_strand_id
1 'polypeptide(L)'
;SRTAKHISENMDTDPAFYKKFSDLLKETIAAYEQGRIDEVEYLKQVTQQMESVISHTDSDIPAQIADNNTARAYFGLCVETLKSITNYETMFGVSQLRITSKPITDIALEIALETDDIIRQYVLDDEKPIVDWHTKTNLIGKMKNEIEDYLIDEVKRKYEIPLTFDDMDNIIDRSVEVAKLWFK
;
A
#
# COMPACT_ATOMS: atom_id res chain seq x y z
N SER A 1 -7.84 24.87 8.58
CA SER A 1 -8.95 24.45 7.69
C SER A 1 -9.45 23.06 8.09
N ARG A 2 -10.75 22.76 7.93
CA ARG A 2 -11.34 21.43 8.25
C ARG A 2 -10.74 20.30 7.39
N THR A 3 -10.28 20.64 6.19
CA THR A 3 -9.61 19.72 5.26
C THR A 3 -8.23 19.28 5.77
N ALA A 4 -7.41 20.20 6.26
CA ALA A 4 -6.09 19.87 6.82
C ALA A 4 -6.19 18.98 8.07
N LYS A 5 -7.25 19.17 8.88
CA LYS A 5 -7.53 18.33 10.04
C LYS A 5 -7.98 16.92 9.63
N HIS A 6 -8.87 16.82 8.64
CA HIS A 6 -9.33 15.54 8.11
C HIS A 6 -8.22 14.76 7.38
N ILE A 7 -7.26 15.44 6.75
CA ILE A 7 -6.09 14.82 6.13
C ILE A 7 -5.09 14.38 7.20
N SER A 8 -4.80 15.22 8.20
CA SER A 8 -3.94 14.85 9.33
C SER A 8 -4.46 13.65 10.12
N GLU A 9 -5.78 13.54 10.28
CA GLU A 9 -6.42 12.43 11.00
C GLU A 9 -6.47 11.12 10.19
N ASN A 10 -6.27 11.18 8.85
CA ASN A 10 -6.15 10.01 7.96
C ASN A 10 -4.72 9.80 7.42
N MET A 11 -3.74 10.56 7.90
CA MET A 11 -2.32 10.40 7.55
C MET A 11 -1.64 9.27 8.33
N ASP A 12 -2.18 8.91 9.50
CA ASP A 12 -1.68 7.82 10.34
C ASP A 12 -2.09 6.44 9.81
N THR A 13 -2.87 6.37 8.73
CA THR A 13 -3.49 5.13 8.23
C THR A 13 -2.77 4.49 7.05
N ASP A 14 -1.71 5.08 6.49
CA ASP A 14 -0.76 4.41 5.59
C ASP A 14 0.55 5.22 5.44
N PRO A 15 1.55 4.98 6.30
CA PRO A 15 2.73 5.85 6.42
C PRO A 15 3.68 5.86 5.22
N ALA A 16 3.65 4.85 4.32
CA ALA A 16 4.56 4.77 3.18
C ALA A 16 3.90 5.25 1.88
N PHE A 17 2.62 4.94 1.65
CA PHE A 17 1.82 5.49 0.53
C PHE A 17 1.71 7.01 0.68
N TYR A 18 1.44 7.43 1.92
CA TYR A 18 1.43 8.82 2.28
C TYR A 18 2.82 9.34 2.61
N LYS A 19 3.96 8.63 2.59
CA LYS A 19 5.23 9.29 2.96
C LYS A 19 5.63 10.37 1.98
N LYS A 20 5.68 10.04 0.68
CA LYS A 20 5.97 11.02 -0.36
C LYS A 20 4.89 12.10 -0.43
N PHE A 21 3.62 11.71 -0.33
CA PHE A 21 2.50 12.65 -0.34
C PHE A 21 2.45 13.53 0.91
N SER A 22 2.71 13.00 2.10
CA SER A 22 2.77 13.67 3.41
C SER A 22 3.99 14.55 3.53
N ASP A 23 5.14 14.15 2.96
CA ASP A 23 6.32 14.99 2.89
C ASP A 23 6.07 16.17 1.94
N LEU A 24 5.46 15.95 0.76
CA LEU A 24 5.00 17.01 -0.15
C LEU A 24 3.92 17.91 0.48
N LEU A 25 2.97 17.32 1.21
CA LEU A 25 1.90 18.03 1.90
C LEU A 25 2.46 18.86 3.06
N LYS A 26 3.42 18.33 3.83
CA LYS A 26 4.14 19.05 4.89
C LYS A 26 4.95 20.20 4.31
N GLU A 27 5.61 20.01 3.17
CA GLU A 27 6.32 21.09 2.47
C GLU A 27 5.36 22.20 2.03
N THR A 28 4.21 21.82 1.49
CA THR A 28 3.16 22.75 1.03
C THR A 28 2.50 23.50 2.21
N ILE A 29 2.26 22.82 3.33
CA ILE A 29 1.77 23.43 4.58
C ILE A 29 2.82 24.39 5.15
N ALA A 30 4.10 23.98 5.20
CA ALA A 30 5.17 24.84 5.69
C ALA A 30 5.39 26.08 4.81
N ALA A 31 5.23 25.95 3.50
CA ALA A 31 5.29 27.08 2.57
C ALA A 31 4.14 28.07 2.79
N TYR A 32 2.93 27.56 3.08
CA TYR A 32 1.76 28.38 3.42
C TYR A 32 1.92 29.08 4.77
N GLU A 33 2.39 28.37 5.81
CA GLU A 33 2.63 28.94 7.15
C GLU A 33 3.76 29.98 7.15
N GLN A 34 4.73 29.86 6.26
CA GLN A 34 5.78 30.88 6.02
C GLN A 34 5.31 32.04 5.14
N GLY A 35 4.05 32.04 4.69
CA GLY A 35 3.48 33.08 3.82
C GLY A 35 4.08 33.12 2.41
N ARG A 36 4.76 32.05 1.97
CA ARG A 36 5.38 31.97 0.65
C ARG A 36 4.37 31.66 -0.45
N ILE A 37 3.23 31.06 -0.10
CA ILE A 37 2.10 30.78 -0.98
C ILE A 37 0.80 31.24 -0.31
N ASP A 38 -0.20 31.61 -1.09
CA ASP A 38 -1.51 32.02 -0.58
C ASP A 38 -2.49 30.83 -0.48
N GLU A 39 -3.67 31.06 0.09
CA GLU A 39 -4.65 30.01 0.36
C GLU A 39 -5.20 29.36 -0.92
N VAL A 40 -5.26 30.10 -2.03
CA VAL A 40 -5.76 29.62 -3.32
C VAL A 40 -4.70 28.74 -4.00
N GLU A 41 -3.44 29.15 -3.96
CA GLU A 41 -2.29 28.37 -4.42
C GLU A 41 -2.10 27.09 -3.60
N TYR A 42 -2.25 27.18 -2.27
CA TYR A 42 -2.22 26.02 -1.37
C TYR A 42 -3.27 24.98 -1.76
N LEU A 43 -4.53 25.41 -1.93
CA LEU A 43 -5.62 24.50 -2.27
C LEU A 43 -5.37 23.81 -3.62
N LYS A 44 -4.90 24.57 -4.61
CA LYS A 44 -4.61 24.07 -5.96
C LYS A 44 -3.48 23.04 -5.97
N GLN A 45 -2.37 23.30 -5.28
CA GLN A 45 -1.22 22.38 -5.24
C GLN A 45 -1.59 21.07 -4.51
N VAL A 46 -2.32 21.15 -3.41
CA VAL A 46 -2.79 19.95 -2.67
C VAL A 46 -3.73 19.10 -3.53
N THR A 47 -4.68 19.72 -4.23
CA THR A 47 -5.61 19.00 -5.11
C THR A 47 -4.90 18.35 -6.30
N GLN A 48 -3.95 19.05 -6.93
CA GLN A 48 -3.17 18.48 -8.05
C GLN A 48 -2.27 17.32 -7.61
N GLN A 49 -1.67 17.39 -6.42
CA GLN A 49 -0.86 16.31 -5.88
C GLN A 49 -1.72 15.08 -5.54
N MET A 50 -2.91 15.29 -4.99
CA MET A 50 -3.90 14.24 -4.73
C MET A 50 -4.35 13.58 -6.04
N GLU A 51 -4.70 14.37 -7.05
CA GLU A 51 -5.08 13.89 -8.38
C GLU A 51 -3.94 13.17 -9.10
N SER A 52 -2.68 13.57 -8.92
CA SER A 52 -1.53 12.88 -9.54
C SER A 52 -1.27 11.48 -8.96
N VAL A 53 -1.57 11.27 -7.68
CA VAL A 53 -1.46 9.96 -7.01
C VAL A 53 -2.61 9.04 -7.43
N ILE A 54 -3.82 9.60 -7.54
CA ILE A 54 -5.00 8.86 -7.98
C ILE A 54 -4.93 8.53 -9.49
N SER A 55 -4.54 9.50 -10.33
CA SER A 55 -4.50 9.35 -11.79
C SER A 55 -3.40 8.43 -12.33
N HIS A 56 -2.35 8.13 -11.56
CA HIS A 56 -1.37 7.08 -11.92
C HIS A 56 -1.87 5.66 -11.70
N THR A 57 -3.11 5.47 -11.20
CA THR A 57 -3.65 4.17 -10.82
C THR A 57 -4.82 3.73 -11.70
N ASP A 58 -5.51 4.62 -12.41
CA ASP A 58 -6.79 4.28 -13.08
C ASP A 58 -6.67 3.56 -14.43
N SER A 59 -5.51 3.54 -15.10
CA SER A 59 -5.34 2.86 -16.40
C SER A 59 -4.70 1.47 -16.34
N ASP A 60 -4.19 1.04 -15.18
CA ASP A 60 -3.45 -0.22 -15.01
C ASP A 60 -4.09 -1.18 -13.97
N ILE A 61 -5.29 -0.88 -13.44
CA ILE A 61 -5.98 -1.78 -12.51
C ILE A 61 -6.51 -3.01 -13.27
N PRO A 62 -6.08 -4.24 -12.92
CA PRO A 62 -6.59 -5.44 -13.55
C PRO A 62 -8.10 -5.59 -13.33
N ALA A 63 -8.82 -6.01 -14.37
CA ALA A 63 -10.28 -6.19 -14.33
C ALA A 63 -10.74 -7.11 -13.19
N GLN A 64 -9.88 -8.06 -12.77
CA GLN A 64 -10.14 -9.00 -11.67
C GLN A 64 -10.34 -8.32 -10.31
N ILE A 65 -9.78 -7.13 -10.10
CA ILE A 65 -9.89 -6.37 -8.84
C ILE A 65 -10.61 -5.04 -9.01
N ALA A 66 -11.14 -4.74 -10.21
CA ALA A 66 -11.76 -3.44 -10.50
C ALA A 66 -12.87 -3.07 -9.51
N ASP A 67 -13.67 -4.05 -9.08
CA ASP A 67 -14.77 -3.87 -8.13
C ASP A 67 -14.39 -4.16 -6.67
N ASN A 68 -13.15 -4.58 -6.40
CA ASN A 68 -12.66 -4.91 -5.06
C ASN A 68 -11.72 -3.82 -4.55
N ASN A 69 -12.24 -2.88 -3.76
CA ASN A 69 -11.49 -1.73 -3.29
C ASN A 69 -10.30 -2.09 -2.38
N THR A 70 -10.41 -3.13 -1.54
CA THR A 70 -9.30 -3.58 -0.69
C THR A 70 -8.20 -4.21 -1.54
N ALA A 71 -8.55 -5.09 -2.48
CA ALA A 71 -7.58 -5.68 -3.39
C ALA A 71 -6.89 -4.64 -4.30
N ARG A 72 -7.59 -3.57 -4.73
CA ARG A 72 -6.97 -2.44 -5.45
C ARG A 72 -5.93 -1.72 -4.63
N ALA A 73 -6.21 -1.49 -3.35
CA ALA A 73 -5.26 -0.89 -2.44
C ALA A 73 -4.03 -1.81 -2.30
N TYR A 74 -4.22 -3.09 -1.97
CA TYR A 74 -3.12 -4.06 -1.85
C TYR A 74 -2.28 -4.16 -3.13
N PHE A 75 -2.92 -4.14 -4.30
CA PHE A 75 -2.24 -4.14 -5.59
C PHE A 75 -1.30 -2.95 -5.75
N GLY A 76 -1.78 -1.74 -5.44
CA GLY A 76 -0.94 -0.54 -5.47
C GLY A 76 0.28 -0.65 -4.55
N LEU A 77 0.08 -1.17 -3.32
CA LEU A 77 1.15 -1.41 -2.35
C LEU A 77 2.21 -2.37 -2.91
N CYS A 78 1.76 -3.49 -3.49
CA CYS A 78 2.66 -4.51 -4.02
C CYS A 78 3.43 -4.03 -5.25
N VAL A 79 2.76 -3.32 -6.16
CA VAL A 79 3.43 -2.72 -7.34
C VAL A 79 4.50 -1.72 -6.90
N GLU A 80 4.23 -0.89 -5.91
CA GLU A 80 5.18 0.08 -5.37
C GLU A 80 6.43 -0.62 -4.81
N THR A 81 6.23 -1.57 -3.90
CA THR A 81 7.33 -2.31 -3.26
C THR A 81 8.18 -3.05 -4.28
N LEU A 82 7.55 -3.83 -5.17
CA LEU A 82 8.25 -4.61 -6.18
C LEU A 82 9.02 -3.73 -7.17
N LYS A 83 8.45 -2.60 -7.63
CA LYS A 83 9.16 -1.66 -8.51
C LYS A 83 10.37 -1.03 -7.83
N SER A 84 10.28 -0.75 -6.52
CA SER A 84 11.41 -0.17 -5.78
C SER A 84 12.62 -1.11 -5.75
N ILE A 85 12.37 -2.41 -5.58
CA ILE A 85 13.38 -3.47 -5.60
C ILE A 85 14.03 -3.55 -7.00
N THR A 86 13.23 -3.58 -8.07
CA THR A 86 13.75 -3.65 -9.45
C THR A 86 14.57 -2.41 -9.84
N ASN A 87 14.14 -1.23 -9.40
CA ASN A 87 14.86 0.02 -9.65
C ASN A 87 16.21 0.06 -8.90
N TYR A 88 16.24 -0.45 -7.67
CA TYR A 88 17.48 -0.59 -6.90
C TYR A 88 18.47 -1.50 -7.63
N GLU A 89 18.05 -2.68 -8.08
CA GLU A 89 18.91 -3.61 -8.82
C GLU A 89 19.44 -3.03 -10.13
N THR A 90 18.59 -2.31 -10.87
CA THR A 90 18.96 -1.65 -12.12
C THR A 90 20.00 -0.56 -11.88
N MET A 91 19.87 0.21 -10.79
CA MET A 91 20.77 1.30 -10.44
C MET A 91 22.15 0.81 -9.97
N PHE A 92 22.22 -0.35 -9.31
CA PHE A 92 23.46 -0.89 -8.74
C PHE A 92 24.10 -2.01 -9.57
N GLY A 93 23.55 -2.35 -10.74
CA GLY A 93 24.11 -3.37 -11.64
C GLY A 93 24.11 -4.78 -11.05
N VAL A 94 23.41 -5.00 -9.94
CA VAL A 94 23.16 -6.29 -9.32
C VAL A 94 21.87 -6.86 -9.90
N SER A 95 21.87 -7.21 -11.18
CA SER A 95 20.73 -7.92 -11.77
C SER A 95 20.70 -9.36 -11.22
N GLN A 96 20.17 -9.51 -10.00
CA GLN A 96 19.83 -10.80 -9.41
C GLN A 96 18.42 -11.24 -9.79
N LEU A 97 17.63 -10.37 -10.44
CA LEU A 97 16.44 -10.74 -11.21
C LEU A 97 16.80 -11.58 -12.46
N ARG A 98 17.48 -12.72 -12.24
CA ARG A 98 17.44 -13.82 -13.19
C ARG A 98 16.07 -14.46 -13.03
N ILE A 99 15.23 -14.30 -14.04
CA ILE A 99 14.11 -15.21 -14.34
C ILE A 99 12.92 -15.09 -13.38
N THR A 100 12.21 -13.98 -13.42
CA THR A 100 10.75 -14.10 -13.47
C THR A 100 10.31 -13.87 -14.92
N SER A 101 9.80 -14.92 -15.57
CA SER A 101 9.13 -14.82 -16.88
C SER A 101 7.79 -14.07 -16.78
N LYS A 102 7.39 -13.72 -15.57
CA LYS A 102 6.12 -13.11 -15.23
C LYS A 102 6.26 -11.60 -14.96
N PRO A 103 5.41 -10.76 -15.55
CA PRO A 103 5.36 -9.33 -15.27
C PRO A 103 5.20 -9.03 -13.77
N ILE A 104 5.89 -7.99 -13.28
CA ILE A 104 5.79 -7.53 -11.88
C ILE A 104 4.35 -7.22 -11.49
N THR A 105 3.57 -6.67 -12.42
CA THR A 105 2.14 -6.37 -12.22
C THR A 105 1.34 -7.63 -11.94
N ASP A 106 1.64 -8.75 -12.60
CA ASP A 106 0.91 -9.99 -12.40
C ASP A 106 1.28 -10.62 -11.04
N ILE A 107 2.54 -10.49 -10.63
CA ILE A 107 2.97 -10.91 -9.29
C ILE A 107 2.31 -10.03 -8.22
N ALA A 108 2.29 -8.71 -8.42
CA ALA A 108 1.62 -7.79 -7.50
C ALA A 108 0.13 -8.07 -7.38
N LEU A 109 -0.52 -8.48 -8.47
CA LEU A 109 -1.92 -8.89 -8.47
C LEU A 109 -2.14 -10.16 -7.66
N GLU A 110 -1.29 -11.17 -7.81
CA GLU A 110 -1.38 -12.39 -7.00
C GLU A 110 -1.17 -12.12 -5.51
N ILE A 111 -0.22 -11.25 -5.17
CA ILE A 111 -0.02 -10.86 -3.78
C ILE A 111 -1.26 -10.14 -3.24
N ALA A 112 -1.83 -9.21 -4.01
CA ALA A 112 -3.00 -8.46 -3.61
C ALA A 112 -4.23 -9.33 -3.37
N LEU A 113 -4.46 -10.31 -4.24
CA LEU A 113 -5.58 -11.25 -4.13
C LEU A 113 -5.40 -12.17 -2.93
N GLU A 114 -4.24 -12.80 -2.79
CA GLU A 114 -4.00 -13.72 -1.66
C GLU A 114 -4.02 -12.97 -0.32
N THR A 115 -3.47 -11.75 -0.28
CA THR A 115 -3.53 -10.91 0.92
C THR A 115 -4.97 -10.55 1.29
N ASP A 116 -5.81 -10.20 0.31
CA ASP A 116 -7.24 -9.94 0.55
C ASP A 116 -7.94 -11.20 1.08
N ASP A 117 -7.66 -12.37 0.49
CA ASP A 117 -8.25 -13.64 0.90
C ASP A 117 -7.84 -14.03 2.33
N ILE A 118 -6.54 -13.98 2.66
CA ILE A 118 -6.04 -14.26 4.02
C ILE A 118 -6.68 -13.28 5.00
N ILE A 119 -6.66 -11.97 4.72
CA ILE A 119 -7.26 -10.97 5.62
C ILE A 119 -8.73 -11.28 5.87
N ARG A 120 -9.51 -11.54 4.81
CA ARG A 120 -10.93 -11.88 4.92
C ARG A 120 -11.17 -13.12 5.77
N GLN A 121 -10.35 -14.16 5.65
CA GLN A 121 -10.45 -15.38 6.46
C GLN A 121 -10.28 -15.11 7.96
N TYR A 122 -9.43 -14.15 8.34
CA TYR A 122 -9.18 -13.81 9.73
C TYR A 122 -10.15 -12.77 10.29
N VAL A 123 -10.59 -11.81 9.49
CA VAL A 123 -11.37 -10.65 9.97
C VAL A 123 -12.87 -10.81 9.78
N LEU A 124 -13.33 -11.75 8.93
CA LEU A 124 -14.74 -11.99 8.68
C LEU A 124 -15.23 -13.27 9.36
N ASP A 125 -16.45 -13.20 9.90
CA ASP A 125 -17.26 -14.33 10.34
C ASP A 125 -18.59 -14.27 9.60
N ASP A 126 -18.90 -15.27 8.76
CA ASP A 126 -20.09 -15.28 7.89
C ASP A 126 -20.22 -14.01 7.03
N GLU A 127 -19.12 -13.64 6.34
CA GLU A 127 -18.96 -12.42 5.53
C GLU A 127 -19.09 -11.08 6.30
N LYS A 128 -19.21 -11.12 7.63
CA LYS A 128 -19.34 -9.94 8.47
C LYS A 128 -18.05 -9.68 9.24
N PRO A 129 -17.57 -8.42 9.31
CA PRO A 129 -16.42 -8.09 10.13
C PRO A 129 -16.63 -8.46 11.61
N ILE A 130 -15.63 -9.13 12.19
CA ILE A 130 -15.58 -9.41 13.62
C ILE A 130 -15.38 -8.09 14.36
N VAL A 131 -16.39 -7.57 15.05
CA VAL A 131 -16.45 -6.21 15.63
C VAL A 131 -15.15 -5.68 16.28
N ASP A 132 -14.41 -6.52 17.01
CA ASP A 132 -13.22 -6.14 17.79
C ASP A 132 -11.90 -6.69 17.21
N TRP A 133 -11.88 -7.19 15.98
CA TRP A 133 -10.71 -7.85 15.37
C TRP A 133 -9.45 -6.98 15.38
N HIS A 134 -9.60 -5.68 15.16
CA HIS A 134 -8.50 -4.70 15.13
C HIS A 134 -7.76 -4.57 16.48
N THR A 135 -8.37 -5.00 17.58
CA THR A 135 -7.74 -5.04 18.92
C THR A 135 -7.17 -6.40 19.30
N LYS A 136 -7.52 -7.47 18.55
CA LYS A 136 -7.11 -8.85 18.83
C LYS A 136 -5.70 -9.09 18.30
N THR A 137 -4.69 -8.73 19.10
CA THR A 137 -3.26 -8.87 18.73
C THR A 137 -2.87 -10.29 18.31
N ASN A 138 -3.42 -11.33 18.94
CA ASN A 138 -3.17 -12.72 18.54
C ASN A 138 -3.76 -13.05 17.16
N LEU A 139 -4.94 -12.52 16.84
CA LEU A 139 -5.58 -12.70 15.53
C LEU A 139 -4.76 -11.98 14.45
N ILE A 140 -4.40 -10.72 14.70
CA ILE A 140 -3.57 -9.93 13.79
C ILE A 140 -2.20 -10.60 13.60
N GLY A 141 -1.57 -11.08 14.68
CA GLY A 141 -0.28 -11.76 14.59
C GLY A 141 -0.32 -13.01 13.72
N LYS A 142 -1.35 -13.85 13.87
CA LYS A 142 -1.51 -15.04 13.01
C LYS A 142 -1.74 -14.67 11.55
N MET A 143 -2.60 -13.69 11.29
CA MET A 143 -2.85 -13.17 9.95
C MET A 143 -1.58 -12.64 9.29
N LYS A 144 -0.76 -11.87 10.02
CA LYS A 144 0.52 -11.36 9.53
C LYS A 144 1.50 -12.48 9.20
N ASN A 145 1.63 -13.47 10.09
CA ASN A 145 2.51 -14.62 9.86
C ASN A 145 2.11 -15.41 8.62
N GLU A 146 0.80 -15.58 8.38
CA GLU A 146 0.32 -16.30 7.19
C GLU A 146 0.59 -15.54 5.88
N ILE A 147 0.43 -14.20 5.90
CA ILE A 147 0.83 -13.36 4.77
C ILE A 147 2.36 -13.43 4.57
N GLU A 148 3.14 -13.40 5.66
CA GLU A 148 4.61 -13.53 5.60
C GLU A 148 5.04 -14.88 4.99
N ASP A 149 4.46 -15.99 5.44
CA ASP A 149 4.72 -17.33 4.92
C ASP A 149 4.43 -17.39 3.41
N TYR A 150 3.31 -16.81 2.97
CA TYR A 150 2.99 -16.69 1.54
C TYR A 150 4.02 -15.84 0.77
N LEU A 151 4.42 -14.67 1.30
CA LEU A 151 5.43 -13.82 0.66
C LEU A 151 6.79 -14.52 0.56
N ILE A 152 7.15 -15.36 1.54
CA ILE A 152 8.40 -16.12 1.52
C ILE A 152 8.33 -17.25 0.48
N ASP A 153 7.28 -18.07 0.53
CA ASP A 153 7.21 -19.31 -0.25
C ASP A 153 6.74 -19.08 -1.69
N GLU A 154 5.64 -18.34 -1.86
CA GLU A 154 4.97 -18.17 -3.15
C GLU A 154 5.42 -16.93 -3.91
N VAL A 155 6.20 -16.03 -3.29
CA VAL A 155 6.73 -14.85 -3.97
C VAL A 155 8.26 -14.87 -4.03
N LYS A 156 8.92 -14.77 -2.87
CA LYS A 156 10.38 -14.65 -2.79
C LYS A 156 11.08 -15.89 -3.34
N ARG A 157 10.72 -17.09 -2.88
CA ARG A 157 11.34 -18.35 -3.33
C ARG A 157 10.91 -18.73 -4.75
N LYS A 158 9.62 -18.57 -5.05
CA LYS A 158 9.03 -18.97 -6.34
C LYS A 158 9.47 -18.11 -7.52
N TYR A 159 9.52 -16.79 -7.34
CA TYR A 159 9.88 -15.83 -8.39
C TYR A 159 11.32 -15.33 -8.29
N GLU A 160 12.10 -15.87 -7.33
CA GLU A 160 13.49 -15.48 -7.05
C GLU A 160 13.65 -13.96 -6.85
N ILE A 161 12.60 -13.29 -6.35
CA ILE A 161 12.62 -11.86 -6.06
C ILE A 161 13.38 -11.66 -4.75
N PRO A 162 14.36 -10.75 -4.67
CA PRO A 162 15.13 -10.50 -3.45
C PRO A 162 14.34 -9.65 -2.43
N LEU A 163 13.14 -10.12 -2.06
CA LEU A 163 12.26 -9.47 -1.10
C LEU A 163 12.92 -9.52 0.29
N THR A 164 13.25 -8.36 0.85
CA THR A 164 13.83 -8.28 2.20
C THR A 164 12.73 -8.43 3.26
N PHE A 165 13.11 -8.68 4.52
CA PHE A 165 12.15 -8.70 5.62
C PHE A 165 11.46 -7.34 5.78
N ASP A 166 12.20 -6.24 5.60
CA ASP A 166 11.62 -4.89 5.64
C ASP A 166 10.60 -4.67 4.50
N ASP A 167 10.82 -5.22 3.31
CA ASP A 167 9.85 -5.16 2.20
C ASP A 167 8.57 -5.95 2.51
N MET A 168 8.72 -7.13 3.14
CA MET A 168 7.59 -7.96 3.56
C MET A 168 6.79 -7.28 4.66
N ASP A 169 7.46 -6.79 5.70
CA ASP A 169 6.83 -6.03 6.79
C ASP A 169 6.07 -4.82 6.25
N ASN A 170 6.65 -4.10 5.27
CA ASN A 170 6.00 -2.97 4.62
C ASN A 170 4.70 -3.37 3.88
N ILE A 171 4.69 -4.49 3.16
CA ILE A 171 3.48 -5.01 2.50
C ILE A 171 2.44 -5.42 3.54
N ILE A 172 2.86 -6.20 4.54
CA ILE A 172 1.98 -6.78 5.57
C ILE A 172 1.33 -5.68 6.40
N ASP A 173 2.13 -4.76 6.97
CA ASP A 173 1.62 -3.74 7.88
C ASP A 173 0.65 -2.79 7.20
N ARG A 174 0.98 -2.33 5.99
CA ARG A 174 0.09 -1.45 5.21
C ARG A 174 -1.18 -2.17 4.80
N SER A 175 -1.11 -3.46 4.50
CA SER A 175 -2.30 -4.26 4.18
C SER A 175 -3.23 -4.40 5.39
N VAL A 176 -2.67 -4.55 6.60
CA VAL A 176 -3.45 -4.54 7.85
C VAL A 176 -4.10 -3.18 8.11
N GLU A 177 -3.42 -2.06 7.86
CA GLU A 177 -4.02 -0.73 8.02
C GLU A 177 -5.15 -0.47 7.03
N VAL A 178 -4.98 -0.87 5.77
CA VAL A 178 -6.05 -0.85 4.77
C VAL A 178 -7.22 -1.72 5.25
N ALA A 179 -6.98 -2.93 5.76
CA ALA A 179 -8.05 -3.79 6.27
C ALA A 179 -8.86 -3.12 7.39
N LYS A 180 -8.21 -2.42 8.33
CA LYS A 180 -8.89 -1.67 9.41
C LYS A 180 -9.80 -0.56 8.90
N LEU A 181 -9.48 0.04 7.76
CA LEU A 181 -10.31 1.08 7.14
C LEU A 181 -11.60 0.52 6.52
N TRP A 182 -11.50 -0.66 5.91
CA TRP A 182 -12.56 -1.24 5.08
C TRP A 182 -13.44 -2.26 5.82
N PHE A 183 -12.89 -3.00 6.79
CA PHE A 183 -13.62 -3.99 7.60
C PHE A 183 -13.91 -3.43 9.00
N LYS A 184 -15.05 -2.74 9.15
CA LYS A 184 -15.51 -2.14 10.41
C LYS A 184 -16.63 -2.93 11.07
#